data_AF-A0A2E0ZII7-F1
#
_entry.id   AF-A0A2E0ZII7-F1
#
_cell.length_a   1.000
_cell.length_b   1.000
_cell.length_c   1.000
_cell.angle_alpha   90.00
_cell.angle_beta   90.00
_cell.angle_gamma   90.00
#
_symmetry.space_group_name_H-M   'P 1'
#
loop_
_entity.id
_entity.type
_entity.pdbx_description
1 polymer ?
#
loop_
_entity_poly.entity_id
_entity_poly.type
_entity_poly.pdbx_seq_one_letter_code
_entity_poly.pdbx_strand_id
1 'polypeptide(L)'
;MMKYLNSARFLLFGLILLLVGTAVSCDTAEGSVEETAEPTTEEAVSEIPEEVMVVRESALEHLRTIAQIMVPPEGTPWQSATNDDFAETGTSVYLFSAEDDKLSVSFPAPATEETLFYVALRNATLDFCWQALVDAKGEIQSTGYDMVEPGLANPSALYCEEQGYTFEIRAREDGKQCGACVFSAAEDDVCNAWDYFYGNCGPSE
;
A
#
# COMPACT_ATOMS: atom_id res chain seq x y z
N MET A 1 16.77 53.48 -15.24
CA MET A 1 17.29 54.37 -14.16
C MET A 1 17.27 53.56 -12.87
N MET A 2 18.28 52.73 -12.59
CA MET A 2 19.58 53.02 -11.95
C MET A 2 19.47 53.69 -10.57
N LYS A 3 19.89 52.93 -9.53
CA LYS A 3 20.83 53.25 -8.43
C LYS A 3 20.82 52.05 -7.45
N TYR A 4 21.78 51.12 -7.48
CA TYR A 4 23.12 51.14 -6.86
C TYR A 4 23.15 51.57 -5.39
N LEU A 5 23.70 50.69 -4.52
CA LEU A 5 24.82 50.89 -3.57
C LEU A 5 24.81 49.69 -2.58
N ASN A 6 25.72 48.69 -2.57
CA ASN A 6 27.19 48.62 -2.42
C ASN A 6 27.69 48.63 -0.95
N SER A 7 28.84 47.94 -0.74
CA SER A 7 29.76 47.93 0.42
C SER A 7 29.52 46.92 1.55
N ALA A 8 30.53 46.24 2.12
CA ALA A 8 31.98 46.27 1.91
C ALA A 8 32.66 45.00 2.50
N ARG A 9 33.76 44.59 1.86
CA ARG A 9 34.76 43.65 2.37
C ARG A 9 35.66 44.36 3.41
N PHE A 10 36.08 43.65 4.45
CA PHE A 10 37.18 44.05 5.34
C PHE A 10 38.27 42.97 5.40
N LEU A 11 39.50 43.44 5.63
CA LEU A 11 40.80 42.84 5.32
C LEU A 11 41.40 41.97 6.44
N LEU A 12 42.11 40.91 6.01
CA LEU A 12 43.44 40.39 6.43
C LEU A 12 44.10 40.86 7.75
N PHE A 13 44.50 39.87 8.57
CA PHE A 13 45.76 39.72 9.34
C PHE A 13 45.91 38.19 9.58
N GLY A 14 47.02 37.45 9.44
CA GLY A 14 48.44 37.77 9.49
C GLY A 14 49.13 36.91 10.57
N LEU A 15 49.58 35.71 10.20
CA LEU A 15 50.66 34.82 10.72
C LEU A 15 51.10 34.85 12.21
N ILE A 16 51.35 33.66 12.82
CA ILE A 16 52.63 33.26 13.47
C ILE A 16 52.57 31.80 13.97
N LEU A 17 53.61 31.04 13.61
CA LEU A 17 53.98 29.69 14.06
C LEU A 17 54.90 29.79 15.29
N LEU A 18 54.75 28.93 16.30
CA LEU A 18 55.88 28.36 17.07
C LEU A 18 55.45 27.23 18.04
N LEU A 19 56.18 26.13 17.92
CA LEU A 19 56.14 24.87 18.69
C LEU A 19 56.55 25.05 20.16
N VAL A 20 55.88 24.36 21.08
CA VAL A 20 56.52 23.70 22.24
C VAL A 20 55.70 22.46 22.60
N GLY A 21 56.33 21.29 22.55
CA GLY A 21 55.79 20.05 23.10
C GLY A 21 56.18 19.88 24.56
N THR A 22 55.27 19.31 25.34
CA THR A 22 55.61 18.51 26.54
C THR A 22 54.59 17.40 26.66
N ALA A 23 55.07 16.16 26.54
CA ALA A 23 54.33 14.97 26.91
C ALA A 23 54.07 14.99 28.42
N VAL A 24 52.80 14.86 28.80
CA VAL A 24 52.40 14.37 30.12
C VAL A 24 51.37 13.28 29.86
N SER A 25 51.83 12.05 30.01
CA SER A 25 51.02 10.86 30.14
C SER A 25 50.46 10.83 31.56
N CYS A 26 49.14 10.68 31.69
CA CYS A 26 48.52 10.17 32.90
C CYS A 26 47.33 9.32 32.49
N ASP A 27 47.49 8.02 32.71
CA ASP A 27 46.45 6.98 32.78
C ASP A 27 45.12 7.49 33.34
N THR A 28 44.00 7.07 32.75
CA THR A 28 42.95 6.25 33.40
C THR A 28 41.63 6.30 32.60
N ALA A 29 41.01 5.13 32.50
CA ALA A 29 39.63 4.81 32.11
C ALA A 29 39.36 4.63 30.61
N GLU A 30 39.46 3.37 30.21
CA GLU A 30 38.70 2.74 29.13
C GLU A 30 37.20 3.10 29.25
N GLY A 31 36.77 4.08 28.48
CA GLY A 31 35.38 4.26 28.10
C GLY A 31 35.15 3.57 26.76
N SER A 32 34.92 2.26 26.81
CA SER A 32 34.29 1.55 25.69
C SER A 32 32.91 2.17 25.49
N VAL A 33 32.76 3.01 24.46
CA VAL A 33 31.45 3.30 23.91
C VAL A 33 31.03 2.01 23.22
N GLU A 34 30.45 1.11 24.00
CA GLU A 34 29.61 0.04 23.48
C GLU A 34 28.39 0.74 22.88
N GLU A 35 28.50 1.06 21.59
CA GLU A 35 27.37 1.34 20.74
C GLU A 35 26.51 0.08 20.79
N THR A 36 25.59 0.08 21.75
CA THR A 36 24.46 -0.83 21.79
C THR A 36 23.67 -0.51 20.53
N ALA A 37 24.01 -1.21 19.45
CA ALA A 37 23.12 -1.37 18.33
C ALA A 37 21.85 -1.99 18.93
N GLU A 38 20.85 -1.14 19.16
CA GLU A 38 19.49 -1.63 19.27
C GLU A 38 19.27 -2.54 18.06
N PRO A 39 18.71 -3.75 18.24
CA PRO A 39 18.29 -4.52 17.10
C PRO A 39 17.17 -3.70 16.47
N THR A 40 17.52 -2.88 15.48
CA THR A 40 16.56 -2.40 14.50
C THR A 40 16.01 -3.68 13.91
N THR A 41 14.84 -4.08 14.41
CA THR A 41 13.99 -5.04 13.73
C THR A 41 13.57 -4.27 12.49
N GLU A 42 14.45 -4.31 11.48
CA GLU A 42 14.13 -3.97 10.12
C GLU A 42 13.08 -5.02 9.75
N GLU A 43 11.81 -4.69 10.01
CA GLU A 43 10.68 -5.46 9.51
C GLU A 43 10.99 -5.71 8.04
N ALA A 44 11.23 -6.96 7.70
CA ALA A 44 11.54 -7.35 6.35
C ALA A 44 10.33 -6.95 5.50
N VAL A 45 10.44 -5.82 4.81
CA VAL A 45 9.54 -5.49 3.72
C VAL A 45 9.80 -6.59 2.70
N SER A 46 8.97 -7.63 2.75
CA SER A 46 8.98 -8.72 1.78
C SER A 46 8.97 -8.08 0.39
N GLU A 47 10.03 -8.33 -0.39
CA GLU A 47 10.14 -7.82 -1.75
C GLU A 47 8.90 -8.25 -2.52
N ILE A 48 8.19 -7.28 -3.11
CA ILE A 48 6.96 -7.56 -3.86
C ILE A 48 7.36 -8.31 -5.14
N PRO A 49 6.78 -9.50 -5.42
CA PRO A 49 7.10 -10.25 -6.62
C PRO A 49 6.83 -9.45 -7.90
N GLU A 50 7.64 -9.69 -8.95
CA GLU A 50 7.55 -8.97 -10.21
C GLU A 50 6.16 -9.14 -10.85
N GLU A 51 5.61 -10.36 -10.81
CA GLU A 51 4.28 -10.69 -11.33
C GLU A 51 3.17 -9.89 -10.64
N VAL A 52 3.29 -9.64 -9.34
CA VAL A 52 2.33 -8.82 -8.58
C VAL A 52 2.39 -7.36 -9.07
N MET A 53 3.59 -6.85 -9.34
CA MET A 53 3.77 -5.50 -9.86
C MET A 53 3.27 -5.37 -11.30
N VAL A 54 3.51 -6.35 -12.17
CA VAL A 54 2.98 -6.40 -13.54
C VAL A 54 1.45 -6.36 -13.53
N VAL A 55 0.83 -7.21 -12.72
CA VAL A 55 -0.63 -7.29 -12.58
C VAL A 55 -1.21 -5.97 -12.06
N ARG A 56 -0.61 -5.41 -11.00
CA ARG A 56 -1.05 -4.14 -10.42
C ARG A 56 -0.99 -2.99 -11.42
N GLU A 57 0.14 -2.82 -12.10
CA GLU A 57 0.30 -1.71 -13.05
C GLU A 57 -0.62 -1.87 -14.28
N SER A 58 -0.81 -3.10 -14.77
CA SER A 58 -1.75 -3.36 -15.87
C SER A 58 -3.19 -3.03 -15.49
N ALA A 59 -3.61 -3.37 -14.26
CA ALA A 59 -4.92 -2.99 -13.75
C ALA A 59 -5.08 -1.47 -13.62
N LEU A 60 -4.06 -0.77 -13.10
CA LEU A 60 -4.09 0.70 -12.99
C LEU A 60 -4.11 1.37 -14.36
N GLU A 61 -3.36 0.88 -15.35
CA GLU A 61 -3.39 1.38 -16.74
C GLU A 61 -4.78 1.19 -17.38
N HIS A 62 -5.36 0.00 -17.24
CA HIS A 62 -6.71 -0.29 -17.72
C HIS A 62 -7.73 0.67 -17.10
N LEU A 63 -7.68 0.84 -15.78
CA LEU A 63 -8.56 1.72 -15.02
C LEU A 63 -8.39 3.19 -15.40
N ARG A 64 -7.17 3.66 -15.64
CA ARG A 64 -6.92 5.01 -16.17
C ARG A 64 -7.53 5.21 -17.56
N THR A 65 -7.78 4.15 -18.32
CA THR A 65 -8.48 4.26 -19.61
C THR A 65 -9.98 4.39 -19.45
N ILE A 66 -10.58 3.62 -18.52
CA ILE A 66 -12.05 3.48 -18.42
C ILE A 66 -12.70 4.32 -17.31
N ALA A 67 -11.91 4.76 -16.32
CA ALA A 67 -12.38 5.37 -15.07
C ALA A 67 -11.43 6.47 -14.56
N GLN A 68 -10.82 7.25 -15.48
CA GLN A 68 -9.78 8.27 -15.24
C GLN A 68 -9.83 9.00 -13.89
N ILE A 69 -10.97 9.64 -13.57
CA ILE A 69 -11.11 10.48 -12.37
C ILE A 69 -11.15 9.65 -11.08
N MET A 70 -11.46 8.36 -11.19
CA MET A 70 -11.69 7.45 -10.07
C MET A 70 -10.44 6.68 -9.62
N VAL A 71 -9.31 6.88 -10.30
CA VAL A 71 -8.06 6.12 -10.12
C VAL A 71 -6.89 7.10 -10.04
N PRO A 72 -5.88 6.85 -9.19
CA PRO A 72 -4.83 7.82 -8.96
C PRO A 72 -3.95 8.02 -10.21
N PRO A 73 -3.41 9.23 -10.41
CA PRO A 73 -2.53 9.53 -11.54
C PRO A 73 -1.34 8.58 -11.66
N GLU A 74 -0.77 8.49 -12.86
CA GLU A 74 0.49 7.79 -13.07
C GLU A 74 1.61 8.40 -12.21
N GLY A 75 2.46 7.55 -11.63
CA GLY A 75 3.55 7.98 -10.73
C GLY A 75 3.11 8.33 -9.31
N THR A 76 1.84 8.15 -8.95
CA THR A 76 1.38 8.28 -7.54
C THR A 76 2.18 7.31 -6.67
N PRO A 77 2.75 7.74 -5.53
CA PRO A 77 3.48 6.85 -4.63
C PRO A 77 2.50 5.95 -3.85
N TRP A 78 2.84 4.66 -3.74
CA TRP A 78 2.04 3.68 -2.99
C TRP A 78 2.83 3.10 -1.84
N GLN A 79 2.16 2.93 -0.71
CA GLN A 79 2.62 2.07 0.39
C GLN A 79 2.17 0.64 0.10
N SER A 80 2.96 -0.34 0.50
CA SER A 80 2.67 -1.76 0.32
C SER A 80 2.78 -2.53 1.62
N ALA A 81 1.93 -3.53 1.80
CA ALA A 81 1.99 -4.50 2.88
C ALA A 81 1.59 -5.89 2.37
N THR A 82 2.07 -6.94 3.01
CA THR A 82 1.44 -8.27 2.94
C THR A 82 0.40 -8.37 4.05
N ASN A 83 -0.58 -9.24 3.88
CA ASN A 83 -1.57 -9.45 4.93
C ASN A 83 -1.79 -10.93 5.23
N ASP A 84 -0.90 -11.45 6.07
CA ASP A 84 -0.81 -12.87 6.39
C ASP A 84 -2.03 -13.37 7.18
N ASP A 85 -2.71 -12.49 7.92
CA ASP A 85 -3.89 -12.83 8.72
C ASP A 85 -5.14 -13.14 7.86
N PHE A 86 -5.17 -12.70 6.59
CA PHE A 86 -6.32 -12.90 5.68
C PHE A 86 -5.95 -13.76 4.47
N ALA A 87 -4.71 -14.23 4.42
CA ALA A 87 -4.30 -15.24 3.46
C ALA A 87 -4.83 -16.59 3.92
N GLU A 88 -5.82 -17.13 3.20
CA GLU A 88 -6.12 -18.56 3.32
C GLU A 88 -4.84 -19.38 3.10
N THR A 89 -4.74 -20.56 3.73
CA THR A 89 -3.59 -21.44 3.51
C THR A 89 -3.39 -21.70 2.02
N GLY A 90 -2.25 -21.29 1.47
CA GLY A 90 -1.94 -21.42 0.05
C GLY A 90 -2.35 -20.23 -0.81
N THR A 91 -2.79 -19.12 -0.22
CA THR A 91 -3.03 -17.84 -0.89
C THR A 91 -2.00 -16.81 -0.44
N SER A 92 -1.59 -15.90 -1.33
CA SER A 92 -0.85 -14.68 -0.96
C SER A 92 -1.70 -13.45 -1.26
N VAL A 93 -1.59 -12.44 -0.40
CA VAL A 93 -2.33 -11.16 -0.53
C VAL A 93 -1.36 -10.01 -0.36
N TYR A 94 -1.29 -9.15 -1.37
CA TYR A 94 -0.55 -7.90 -1.35
C TYR A 94 -1.53 -6.73 -1.34
N LEU A 95 -1.32 -5.80 -0.43
CA LEU A 95 -2.15 -4.62 -0.25
C LEU A 95 -1.34 -3.38 -0.59
N PHE A 96 -1.97 -2.47 -1.31
CA PHE A 96 -1.41 -1.22 -1.74
C PHE A 96 -2.32 -0.08 -1.31
N SER A 97 -1.73 0.99 -0.76
CA SER A 97 -2.45 2.19 -0.35
C SER A 97 -1.82 3.45 -0.93
N ALA A 98 -2.65 4.33 -1.49
CA ALA A 98 -2.27 5.69 -1.88
C ALA A 98 -3.47 6.61 -1.62
N GLU A 99 -3.32 7.55 -0.67
CA GLU A 99 -4.43 8.42 -0.25
C GLU A 99 -5.71 7.62 0.04
N ASP A 100 -6.82 7.92 -0.66
CA ASP A 100 -8.13 7.27 -0.53
C ASP A 100 -8.24 5.96 -1.34
N ASP A 101 -7.22 5.64 -2.14
CA ASP A 101 -7.17 4.43 -2.95
C ASP A 101 -6.56 3.27 -2.18
N LYS A 102 -7.25 2.15 -2.25
CA LYS A 102 -6.80 0.85 -1.73
C LYS A 102 -6.88 -0.17 -2.85
N LEU A 103 -5.77 -0.85 -3.13
CA LEU A 103 -5.69 -1.91 -4.12
C LEU A 103 -5.20 -3.19 -3.47
N SER A 104 -5.79 -4.32 -3.84
CA SER A 104 -5.32 -5.64 -3.45
C SER A 104 -4.97 -6.47 -4.67
N VAL A 105 -3.98 -7.35 -4.51
CA VAL A 105 -3.65 -8.43 -5.44
C VAL A 105 -3.61 -9.72 -4.62
N SER A 106 -4.52 -10.64 -4.88
CA SER A 106 -4.57 -11.96 -4.24
C SER A 106 -4.47 -13.09 -5.27
N PHE A 107 -3.76 -14.15 -4.91
CA PHE A 107 -3.53 -15.29 -5.81
C PHE A 107 -3.13 -16.56 -5.04
N PRO A 108 -3.38 -17.76 -5.60
CA PRO A 108 -2.81 -19.00 -5.07
C PRO A 108 -1.27 -18.98 -5.14
N ALA A 109 -0.61 -19.24 -4.02
CA ALA A 109 0.83 -19.21 -3.89
C ALA A 109 1.44 -20.64 -3.87
N PRO A 110 2.55 -20.89 -4.57
CA PRO A 110 3.28 -19.94 -5.43
C PRO A 110 2.57 -19.68 -6.76
N ALA A 111 2.81 -18.51 -7.35
CA ALA A 111 2.30 -18.18 -8.68
C ALA A 111 2.94 -19.04 -9.78
N THR A 112 2.20 -19.22 -10.88
CA THR A 112 2.60 -19.89 -12.12
C THR A 112 2.23 -19.03 -13.32
N GLU A 113 2.70 -19.36 -14.52
CA GLU A 113 2.31 -18.65 -15.75
C GLU A 113 0.81 -18.75 -16.07
N GLU A 114 0.11 -19.74 -15.51
CA GLU A 114 -1.34 -19.95 -15.68
C GLU A 114 -2.15 -19.34 -14.54
N THR A 115 -1.49 -18.75 -13.54
CA THR A 115 -2.17 -18.17 -12.38
C THR A 115 -2.99 -16.96 -12.81
N LEU A 116 -4.26 -16.98 -12.40
CA LEU A 116 -5.10 -15.79 -12.39
C LEU A 116 -4.93 -15.08 -11.04
N PHE A 117 -4.77 -13.78 -11.09
CA PHE A 117 -4.67 -12.88 -9.96
C PHE A 117 -5.99 -12.15 -9.81
N TYR A 118 -6.54 -12.15 -8.61
CA TYR A 118 -7.68 -11.33 -8.28
C TYR A 118 -7.18 -9.94 -7.85
N VAL A 119 -7.59 -8.93 -8.60
CA VAL A 119 -7.26 -7.53 -8.32
C VAL A 119 -8.52 -6.80 -7.95
N ALA A 120 -8.50 -6.05 -6.85
CA ALA A 120 -9.57 -5.12 -6.51
C ALA A 120 -9.01 -3.75 -6.22
N LEU A 121 -9.70 -2.69 -6.66
CA LEU A 121 -9.41 -1.30 -6.32
C LEU A 121 -10.65 -0.66 -5.73
N ARG A 122 -10.46 0.06 -4.63
CA ARG A 122 -11.47 0.82 -3.92
C ARG A 122 -10.99 2.26 -3.75
N ASN A 123 -11.88 3.22 -4.02
CA ASN A 123 -11.71 4.62 -3.64
C ASN A 123 -12.87 5.05 -2.74
N ALA A 124 -12.57 5.49 -1.52
CA ALA A 124 -13.58 5.86 -0.52
C ALA A 124 -14.33 7.14 -0.84
N THR A 125 -13.60 8.17 -1.22
CA THR A 125 -14.15 9.50 -1.47
C THR A 125 -15.10 9.51 -2.66
N LEU A 126 -14.84 8.68 -3.67
CA LEU A 126 -15.61 8.63 -4.90
C LEU A 126 -16.63 7.49 -4.95
N ASP A 127 -16.77 6.75 -3.85
CA ASP A 127 -17.54 5.50 -3.76
C ASP A 127 -17.25 4.56 -4.95
N PHE A 128 -15.99 4.47 -5.37
CA PHE A 128 -15.59 3.64 -6.49
C PHE A 128 -15.18 2.25 -5.98
N CYS A 129 -15.63 1.23 -6.67
CA CYS A 129 -15.04 -0.09 -6.57
C CYS A 129 -14.88 -0.69 -7.96
N TRP A 130 -13.83 -1.48 -8.13
CA TRP A 130 -13.58 -2.26 -9.31
C TRP A 130 -12.82 -3.50 -8.94
N GLN A 131 -13.00 -4.56 -9.73
CA GLN A 131 -12.22 -5.77 -9.60
C GLN A 131 -12.09 -6.49 -10.93
N ALA A 132 -11.09 -7.35 -11.02
CA ALA A 132 -10.79 -8.13 -12.20
C ALA A 132 -10.03 -9.41 -11.87
N LEU A 133 -10.09 -10.35 -12.82
CA LEU A 133 -9.08 -11.40 -12.96
C LEU A 133 -8.07 -10.95 -13.99
N VAL A 134 -6.79 -11.02 -13.61
CA VAL A 134 -5.65 -10.63 -14.44
C VAL A 134 -4.71 -11.82 -14.51
N ASP A 135 -4.24 -12.19 -15.70
CA ASP A 135 -3.24 -13.27 -15.80
C ASP A 135 -1.84 -12.79 -15.42
N ALA A 136 -0.89 -13.73 -15.32
CA ALA A 136 0.51 -13.42 -14.99
C ALA A 136 1.22 -12.47 -15.97
N LYS A 137 0.64 -12.21 -17.16
CA LYS A 137 1.17 -11.28 -18.17
C LYS A 137 0.55 -9.88 -18.08
N GLY A 138 -0.40 -9.67 -17.16
CA GLY A 138 -1.11 -8.42 -17.01
C GLY A 138 -2.36 -8.30 -17.90
N GLU A 139 -2.77 -9.35 -18.60
CA GLU A 139 -3.96 -9.30 -19.46
C GLU A 139 -5.22 -9.43 -18.61
N ILE A 140 -6.14 -8.46 -18.74
CA ILE A 140 -7.44 -8.47 -18.06
C ILE A 140 -8.32 -9.57 -18.68
N GLN A 141 -8.56 -10.64 -17.92
CA GLN A 141 -9.36 -11.78 -18.34
C GLN A 141 -10.86 -11.54 -18.13
N SER A 142 -11.21 -10.89 -17.01
CA SER A 142 -12.59 -10.53 -16.68
C SER A 142 -12.63 -9.34 -15.72
N THR A 143 -13.76 -8.63 -15.68
CA THR A 143 -14.00 -7.53 -14.73
C THR A 143 -15.37 -7.68 -14.06
N GLY A 144 -15.50 -7.21 -12.82
CA GLY A 144 -16.76 -7.26 -12.06
C GLY A 144 -16.93 -8.55 -11.26
N TYR A 145 -18.15 -8.78 -10.77
CA TYR A 145 -18.49 -9.91 -9.89
C TYR A 145 -19.06 -11.13 -10.62
N ASP A 146 -19.34 -11.00 -11.91
CA ASP A 146 -20.00 -12.05 -12.70
C ASP A 146 -19.15 -13.33 -12.84
N MET A 147 -17.85 -13.27 -12.53
CA MET A 147 -16.89 -14.37 -12.72
C MET A 147 -15.91 -14.54 -11.56
N VAL A 148 -16.32 -14.33 -10.29
CA VAL A 148 -15.47 -14.77 -9.16
C VAL A 148 -15.46 -16.29 -9.16
N GLU A 149 -14.50 -16.88 -9.88
CA GLU A 149 -14.26 -18.32 -9.94
C GLU A 149 -14.08 -18.87 -8.51
N PRO A 150 -14.75 -19.98 -8.14
CA PRO A 150 -14.55 -20.62 -6.86
C PRO A 150 -13.06 -20.98 -6.67
N GLY A 151 -12.38 -20.33 -5.73
CA GLY A 151 -10.98 -20.57 -5.40
C GLY A 151 -10.06 -19.36 -5.56
N LEU A 152 -10.52 -18.25 -6.15
CA LEU A 152 -9.85 -16.96 -6.01
C LEU A 152 -10.32 -16.28 -4.73
N ALA A 153 -9.42 -16.14 -3.76
CA ALA A 153 -9.72 -15.46 -2.52
C ALA A 153 -10.11 -14.01 -2.83
N ASN A 154 -11.32 -13.62 -2.41
CA ASN A 154 -11.68 -12.23 -2.19
C ASN A 154 -11.47 -11.96 -0.69
N PRO A 155 -10.33 -11.40 -0.26
CA PRO A 155 -10.00 -11.21 1.15
C PRO A 155 -11.08 -10.43 1.91
N SER A 156 -11.72 -9.45 1.26
CA SER A 156 -12.77 -8.66 1.89
C SER A 156 -14.06 -9.45 2.17
N ALA A 157 -14.42 -10.38 1.28
CA ALA A 157 -15.58 -11.24 1.46
C ALA A 157 -15.32 -12.26 2.58
N LEU A 158 -14.16 -12.93 2.51
CA LEU A 158 -13.74 -13.88 3.53
C LEU A 158 -13.70 -13.23 4.90
N TYR A 159 -13.05 -12.06 5.02
CA TYR A 159 -13.00 -11.33 6.27
C TYR A 159 -14.40 -11.03 6.82
N CYS A 160 -15.30 -10.51 5.99
CA CYS A 160 -16.68 -10.25 6.39
C CYS A 160 -17.36 -11.50 7.00
N GLU A 161 -17.22 -12.64 6.32
CA GLU A 161 -17.81 -13.91 6.75
C GLU A 161 -17.15 -14.47 8.03
N GLU A 162 -15.83 -14.35 8.17
CA GLU A 162 -15.08 -14.76 9.36
C GLU A 162 -15.42 -13.94 10.60
N GLN A 163 -15.78 -12.66 10.42
CA GLN A 163 -16.31 -11.81 11.50
C GLN A 163 -17.76 -12.15 11.86
N GLY A 164 -18.39 -13.10 11.15
CA GLY A 164 -19.75 -13.57 11.41
C GLY A 164 -20.85 -12.77 10.69
N TYR A 165 -20.48 -11.97 9.68
CA TYR A 165 -21.40 -11.15 8.90
C TYR A 165 -21.69 -11.76 7.52
N THR A 166 -22.59 -11.14 6.76
CA THR A 166 -22.98 -11.63 5.43
C THR A 166 -22.35 -10.80 4.33
N PHE A 167 -21.63 -11.45 3.42
CA PHE A 167 -21.14 -10.80 2.20
C PHE A 167 -22.22 -10.80 1.10
N GLU A 168 -22.46 -9.65 0.48
CA GLU A 168 -23.42 -9.49 -0.62
C GLU A 168 -22.83 -8.67 -1.76
N ILE A 169 -23.31 -8.91 -2.98
CA ILE A 169 -23.03 -8.04 -4.12
C ILE A 169 -24.18 -7.06 -4.30
N ARG A 170 -23.89 -5.77 -4.19
CA ARG A 170 -24.89 -4.69 -4.31
C ARG A 170 -24.57 -3.79 -5.50
N ALA A 171 -25.62 -3.36 -6.20
CA ALA A 171 -25.49 -2.39 -7.27
C ALA A 171 -25.31 -0.97 -6.68
N ARG A 172 -24.41 -0.21 -7.29
CA ARG A 172 -24.23 1.23 -7.10
C ARG A 172 -25.20 2.00 -8.00
N GLU A 173 -25.29 3.31 -7.77
CA GLU A 173 -26.12 4.22 -8.58
C GLU A 173 -25.75 4.22 -10.07
N ASP A 174 -24.48 3.99 -10.40
CA ASP A 174 -23.98 3.90 -11.79
C ASP A 174 -24.22 2.53 -12.46
N GLY A 175 -24.91 1.62 -11.76
CA GLY A 175 -25.21 0.27 -12.23
C GLY A 175 -24.04 -0.71 -12.15
N LYS A 176 -22.86 -0.28 -11.65
CA LYS A 176 -21.77 -1.20 -11.30
C LYS A 176 -22.07 -1.88 -9.98
N GLN A 177 -21.35 -2.97 -9.69
CA GLN A 177 -21.56 -3.74 -8.48
C GLN A 177 -20.34 -3.66 -7.57
N CYS A 178 -20.59 -3.62 -6.26
CA CYS A 178 -19.59 -3.73 -5.20
C CYS A 178 -19.98 -4.82 -4.21
N GLY A 179 -18.97 -5.47 -3.65
CA GLY A 179 -19.11 -6.27 -2.45
C GLY A 179 -19.43 -5.40 -1.24
N ALA A 180 -20.38 -5.85 -0.45
CA ALA A 180 -20.81 -5.23 0.79
C ALA A 180 -20.76 -6.26 1.92
N CYS A 181 -20.34 -5.83 3.10
CA CYS A 181 -20.46 -6.57 4.34
C CYS A 181 -21.68 -6.08 5.12
N VAL A 182 -22.64 -6.97 5.33
CA VAL A 182 -23.93 -6.68 5.97
C VAL A 182 -23.87 -7.12 7.42
N PHE A 183 -23.94 -6.16 8.34
CA PHE A 183 -23.78 -6.40 9.77
C PHE A 183 -25.08 -6.82 10.44
N SER A 184 -26.22 -6.28 9.98
CA SER A 184 -27.55 -6.69 10.43
C SER A 184 -28.63 -6.48 9.36
N ALA A 185 -29.89 -6.76 9.71
CA ALA A 185 -31.03 -6.52 8.83
C ALA A 185 -31.47 -5.04 8.76
N ALA A 186 -30.86 -4.16 9.55
CA ALA A 186 -31.09 -2.72 9.43
C ALA A 186 -30.50 -2.22 8.10
N GLU A 187 -31.24 -1.34 7.41
CA GLU A 187 -30.91 -0.93 6.04
C GLU A 187 -29.56 -0.20 5.93
N ASP A 188 -29.19 0.52 6.98
CA ASP A 188 -27.98 1.35 7.10
C ASP A 188 -26.81 0.66 7.82
N ASP A 189 -27.01 -0.57 8.32
CA ASP A 189 -25.99 -1.33 9.03
C ASP A 189 -25.21 -2.25 8.06
N VAL A 190 -24.61 -1.60 7.07
CA VAL A 190 -23.87 -2.21 5.96
C VAL A 190 -22.66 -1.35 5.62
N CYS A 191 -21.57 -1.98 5.21
CA CYS A 191 -20.42 -1.27 4.65
C CYS A 191 -19.94 -1.91 3.34
N ASN A 192 -19.23 -1.15 2.50
CA ASN A 192 -18.43 -1.74 1.44
C ASN A 192 -17.45 -2.76 2.04
N ALA A 193 -17.35 -3.96 1.47
CA ALA A 193 -16.56 -5.03 2.07
C ALA A 193 -15.07 -4.67 2.18
N TRP A 194 -14.52 -3.95 1.19
CA TRP A 194 -13.13 -3.50 1.24
C TRP A 194 -12.93 -2.41 2.28
N ASP A 195 -13.88 -1.49 2.45
CA ASP A 195 -13.79 -0.51 3.54
C ASP A 195 -13.78 -1.18 4.91
N TYR A 196 -14.63 -2.21 5.10
CA TYR A 196 -14.63 -2.97 6.34
C TYR A 196 -13.30 -3.70 6.55
N PHE A 197 -12.79 -4.36 5.52
CA PHE A 197 -11.50 -5.04 5.52
C PHE A 197 -10.32 -4.11 5.89
N TYR A 198 -10.33 -2.86 5.43
CA TYR A 198 -9.32 -1.87 5.77
C TYR A 198 -9.60 -1.11 7.09
N GLY A 199 -10.69 -1.43 7.80
CA GLY A 199 -11.06 -0.79 9.06
C GLY A 199 -11.62 0.63 8.92
N ASN A 200 -12.10 1.01 7.73
CA ASN A 200 -12.66 2.33 7.45
C ASN A 200 -14.10 2.51 7.99
N CYS A 201 -14.76 1.40 8.35
CA CYS A 201 -16.13 1.34 8.84
C CYS A 201 -16.33 0.06 9.67
N GLY A 202 -17.50 -0.10 10.28
CA GLY A 202 -17.87 -1.30 11.05
C GLY A 202 -19.34 -1.29 11.43
N PRO A 203 -19.80 -2.33 12.15
CA PRO A 203 -21.16 -2.40 12.68
C PRO A 203 -21.47 -1.19 13.56
N SER A 204 -22.73 -0.73 13.50
CA SER A 204 -23.24 0.28 14.43
C SER A 204 -23.31 -0.26 15.87
N GLU A 205 -22.98 0.58 16.86
CA GLU A 205 -23.01 0.26 18.30
C GLU A 205 -24.44 0.32 18.89
#